data_AF-A0AAJ6EIP7-F1
#
_entry.id   AF-A0AAJ6EIP7-F1
#
_cell.length_a   1.000
_cell.length_b   1.000
_cell.length_c   1.000
_cell.angle_alpha   90.00
_cell.angle_beta   90.00
_cell.angle_gamma   90.00
#
_symmetry.space_group_name_H-M   'P 1'
#
loop_
_entity.id
_entity.type
_entity.pdbx_description
1 polymer ?
#
loop_
_entity_poly.entity_id
_entity_poly.type
_entity_poly.pdbx_seq_one_letter_code
_entity_poly.pdbx_strand_id
1 'polypeptide(L)'
;MIDPFPPTLNLRIGPNCQPPVLPTYFSYQEEHNSFARATRRCVGACRRRDSNKGIMCPSYMATNEEKHSTRGRARLLFEMLHGGPIDDLWRSAEVEDTLDLCLGCEGCKSDCPVQVDMATYKAEFCASLQGPLAPHVQPIPWA
;
A
#
# COMPACT_ATOMS: atom_id res chain seq x y z
N MET A 1 -10.53 15.17 -36.12
CA MET A 1 -10.53 13.74 -35.74
C MET A 1 -9.28 13.50 -34.93
N ILE A 2 -9.40 13.06 -33.67
CA ILE A 2 -8.25 12.72 -32.83
C ILE A 2 -7.92 11.26 -33.12
N ASP A 3 -6.66 10.97 -33.39
CA ASP A 3 -6.15 9.61 -33.50
C ASP A 3 -5.88 9.09 -32.08
N PRO A 4 -6.68 8.14 -31.55
CA PRO A 4 -6.49 7.66 -30.19
C PRO A 4 -5.24 6.79 -30.10
N PHE A 5 -4.55 6.85 -28.97
CA PHE A 5 -3.49 5.90 -28.69
C PHE A 5 -4.00 4.46 -28.74
N PRO A 6 -3.17 3.49 -29.17
CA PRO A 6 -3.49 2.08 -29.04
C PRO A 6 -3.88 1.74 -27.60
N PRO A 7 -4.87 0.86 -27.37
CA PRO A 7 -5.36 0.53 -26.03
C PRO A 7 -4.29 -0.10 -25.13
N THR A 8 -3.20 -0.61 -25.72
CA THR A 8 -2.07 -1.24 -25.02
C THR A 8 -0.96 -0.26 -24.63
N LEU A 9 -0.97 0.98 -25.11
CA LEU A 9 0.14 1.91 -24.91
C LEU A 9 0.26 2.42 -23.46
N ASN A 10 -0.88 2.63 -22.79
CA ASN A 10 -0.94 3.28 -21.48
C ASN A 10 -1.50 2.35 -20.39
N LEU A 11 -1.09 1.08 -20.40
CA LEU A 11 -1.51 0.12 -19.39
C LEU A 11 -0.85 0.44 -18.04
N ARG A 12 -1.67 0.52 -16.97
CA ARG A 12 -1.17 0.69 -15.60
C ARG A 12 -0.27 -0.47 -15.16
N ILE A 13 -0.53 -1.67 -15.66
CA ILE A 13 0.26 -2.88 -15.43
C ILE A 13 0.59 -3.43 -16.81
N GLY A 14 1.86 -3.29 -17.21
CA GLY A 14 2.33 -3.79 -18.50
C GLY A 14 2.47 -5.32 -18.52
N PRO A 15 2.60 -5.92 -19.73
CA PRO A 15 2.78 -7.37 -19.88
C PRO A 15 4.06 -7.89 -19.21
N ASN A 16 5.06 -7.01 -19.02
CA ASN A 16 6.33 -7.35 -18.38
C ASN A 16 6.34 -7.05 -16.87
N CYS A 17 5.22 -6.64 -16.28
CA CYS A 17 5.13 -6.40 -14.83
C CYS A 17 5.17 -7.73 -14.08
N GLN A 18 6.36 -8.07 -13.59
CA GLN A 18 6.61 -9.24 -12.77
C GLN A 18 6.95 -8.79 -11.34
N PRO A 19 5.97 -8.76 -10.42
CA PRO A 19 6.26 -8.42 -9.04
C PRO A 19 7.15 -9.51 -8.40
N PRO A 20 8.00 -9.15 -7.43
CA PRO A 20 8.85 -10.12 -6.74
C PRO A 20 8.02 -11.14 -5.97
N VAL A 21 8.49 -12.38 -5.94
CA VAL A 21 7.94 -13.43 -5.07
C VAL A 21 8.59 -13.27 -3.69
N LEU A 22 7.83 -12.71 -2.75
CA LEU A 22 8.29 -12.46 -1.39
C LEU A 22 7.66 -13.46 -0.43
N PRO A 23 8.40 -14.01 0.54
CA PRO A 23 7.78 -14.75 1.63
C PRO A 23 6.87 -13.81 2.41
N THR A 24 5.70 -14.30 2.81
CA THR A 24 4.73 -13.54 3.59
C THR A 24 4.57 -14.13 4.98
N TYR A 25 4.39 -13.27 5.98
CA TYR A 25 4.03 -13.68 7.34
C TYR A 25 2.52 -13.93 7.47
N PHE A 26 1.73 -13.21 6.68
CA PHE A 26 0.27 -13.36 6.61
C PHE A 26 -0.15 -14.21 5.42
N SER A 27 -1.37 -14.78 5.49
CA SER A 27 -1.82 -15.81 4.54
C SER A 27 -2.37 -15.28 3.23
N TYR A 28 -2.95 -14.07 3.16
CA TYR A 28 -3.52 -13.49 1.92
C TYR A 28 -4.27 -14.51 1.03
N GLN A 29 -5.19 -15.28 1.62
CA GLN A 29 -5.80 -16.44 0.96
C GLN A 29 -6.54 -16.07 -0.34
N GLU A 30 -7.25 -14.95 -0.36
CA GLU A 30 -7.96 -14.45 -1.56
C GLU A 30 -7.00 -14.04 -2.68
N GLU A 31 -5.74 -13.76 -2.34
CA GLU A 31 -4.69 -13.33 -3.24
C GLU A 31 -3.63 -14.41 -3.48
N HIS A 32 -3.98 -15.67 -3.25
CA HIS A 32 -3.09 -16.84 -3.44
C HIS A 32 -1.79 -16.73 -2.62
N ASN A 33 -1.88 -16.27 -1.38
CA ASN A 33 -0.73 -16.06 -0.48
C ASN A 33 0.31 -15.09 -1.04
N SER A 34 -0.13 -14.06 -1.78
CA SER A 34 0.77 -13.06 -2.37
C SER A 34 0.44 -11.66 -1.88
N PHE A 35 1.39 -11.09 -1.13
CA PHE A 35 1.31 -9.69 -0.70
C PHE A 35 1.26 -8.73 -1.90
N ALA A 36 2.05 -8.99 -2.94
CA ALA A 36 2.02 -8.19 -4.16
C ALA A 36 0.64 -8.21 -4.83
N ARG A 37 -0.09 -9.33 -4.82
CA ARG A 37 -1.46 -9.36 -5.35
C ARG A 37 -2.42 -8.58 -4.45
N ALA A 38 -2.25 -8.64 -3.14
CA ALA A 38 -3.03 -7.85 -2.18
C ALA A 38 -2.91 -6.34 -2.44
N THR A 39 -1.71 -5.82 -2.72
CA THR A 39 -1.52 -4.39 -3.00
C THR A 39 -2.21 -3.90 -4.30
N ARG A 40 -2.62 -4.81 -5.19
CA ARG A 40 -3.40 -4.48 -6.40
C ARG A 40 -4.89 -4.23 -6.13
N ARG A 41 -5.39 -4.59 -4.94
CA ARG A 41 -6.82 -4.54 -4.62
C ARG A 41 -7.40 -3.12 -4.63
N CYS A 42 -6.58 -2.11 -4.34
CA CYS A 42 -7.05 -0.73 -4.28
C CYS A 42 -7.46 -0.16 -5.64
N VAL A 43 -8.73 0.24 -5.75
CA VAL A 43 -9.32 0.90 -6.94
C VAL A 43 -9.38 2.44 -6.82
N GLY A 44 -8.79 3.02 -5.77
CA GLY A 44 -8.73 4.49 -5.59
C GLY A 44 -10.01 5.15 -5.04
N ALA A 45 -11.00 4.37 -4.60
CA ALA A 45 -12.28 4.87 -4.11
C ALA A 45 -12.21 5.54 -2.70
N CYS A 46 -11.23 5.17 -1.87
CA CYS A 46 -11.13 5.62 -0.48
C CYS A 46 -10.44 6.99 -0.33
N ARG A 47 -11.04 8.05 -0.90
CA ARG A 47 -10.61 9.46 -0.73
C ARG A 47 -11.65 10.33 0.01
N ARG A 48 -12.81 9.77 0.38
CA ARG A 48 -13.94 10.60 0.83
C ARG A 48 -13.56 11.41 2.06
N ARG A 49 -13.71 12.74 2.00
CA ARG A 49 -13.52 13.64 3.15
C ARG A 49 -14.75 13.78 4.03
N ASP A 50 -15.85 13.12 3.65
CA ASP A 50 -17.10 13.23 4.39
C ASP A 50 -17.04 12.40 5.67
N SER A 51 -16.72 13.06 6.77
CA SER A 51 -16.67 12.49 8.12
C SER A 51 -18.02 11.95 8.60
N ASN A 52 -19.13 12.28 7.91
CA ASN A 52 -20.46 11.80 8.27
C ASN A 52 -20.81 10.41 7.70
N LYS A 53 -19.98 9.84 6.81
CA LYS A 53 -20.22 8.52 6.20
C LYS A 53 -18.94 7.68 6.13
N GLY A 54 -18.59 7.06 7.26
CA GLY A 54 -17.55 6.03 7.34
C GLY A 54 -16.42 6.38 8.31
N ILE A 55 -15.57 5.39 8.60
CA ILE A 55 -14.37 5.58 9.42
C ILE A 55 -13.24 6.00 8.49
N MET A 56 -12.92 7.29 8.51
CA MET A 56 -11.75 7.82 7.83
C MET A 56 -10.47 7.55 8.61
N CYS A 57 -9.34 7.45 7.91
CA CYS A 57 -8.04 7.24 8.55
C CYS A 57 -7.71 8.44 9.47
N PRO A 58 -7.50 8.25 10.78
CA PRO A 58 -7.26 9.35 11.71
C PRO A 58 -6.06 10.22 11.33
N SER A 59 -4.98 9.59 10.87
CA SER A 59 -3.77 10.30 10.42
C SER A 59 -4.04 11.19 9.20
N TYR A 60 -4.90 10.76 8.28
CA TYR A 60 -5.29 11.60 7.14
C TYR A 60 -6.20 12.76 7.56
N MET A 61 -7.09 12.55 8.54
CA MET A 61 -7.91 13.65 9.07
C MET A 61 -7.06 14.72 9.76
N ALA A 62 -5.99 14.32 10.44
CA ALA A 62 -5.07 15.23 11.11
C ALA A 62 -4.14 15.98 10.13
N THR A 63 -3.57 15.28 9.16
CA THR A 63 -2.54 15.84 8.24
C THR A 63 -3.12 16.43 6.96
N ASN A 64 -4.25 15.89 6.49
CA ASN A 64 -4.83 16.14 5.16
C ASN A 64 -3.87 15.86 3.99
N GLU A 65 -2.80 15.08 4.24
CA GLU A 65 -1.80 14.69 3.25
C GLU A 65 -2.18 13.36 2.60
N GLU A 66 -2.23 13.33 1.26
CA GLU A 66 -2.72 12.19 0.51
C GLU A 66 -2.00 10.87 0.84
N LYS A 67 -0.70 10.92 1.15
CA LYS A 67 0.08 9.74 1.52
C LYS A 67 -0.54 8.97 2.69
N HIS A 68 -1.16 9.66 3.65
CA HIS A 68 -1.75 9.05 4.85
C HIS A 68 -3.19 8.56 4.66
N SER A 69 -3.79 8.77 3.49
CA SER A 69 -5.10 8.19 3.17
C SER A 69 -4.98 6.67 2.92
N THR A 70 -6.09 5.93 3.04
CA THR A 70 -6.11 4.49 2.71
C THR A 70 -5.61 4.24 1.28
N ARG A 71 -6.04 5.07 0.32
CA ARG A 71 -5.61 4.93 -1.08
C ARG A 71 -4.15 5.35 -1.28
N GLY A 72 -3.66 6.34 -0.53
CA GLY A 72 -2.27 6.79 -0.56
C GLY A 72 -1.34 5.67 -0.10
N ARG A 73 -1.60 5.10 1.08
CA ARG A 73 -0.86 3.95 1.60
C ARG A 73 -0.89 2.76 0.66
N ALA A 74 -2.07 2.42 0.14
CA ALA A 74 -2.19 1.35 -0.84
C ALA A 74 -1.39 1.62 -2.12
N ARG A 75 -1.32 2.89 -2.55
CA ARG A 75 -0.57 3.28 -3.74
C ARG A 75 0.94 3.12 -3.54
N LEU A 76 1.48 3.57 -2.40
CA LEU A 76 2.91 3.45 -2.11
C LEU A 76 3.34 1.98 -1.99
N LEU A 77 2.54 1.15 -1.31
CA LEU A 77 2.74 -0.31 -1.26
C LEU A 77 2.62 -0.99 -2.63
N PHE A 78 1.75 -0.48 -3.51
CA PHE A 78 1.66 -0.96 -4.89
C PHE A 78 2.92 -0.60 -5.67
N GLU A 79 3.39 0.63 -5.59
CA GLU A 79 4.58 1.09 -6.32
C GLU A 79 5.84 0.33 -5.89
N MET A 80 5.98 0.09 -4.58
CA MET A 80 7.05 -0.73 -3.99
C MET A 80 7.16 -2.13 -4.62
N LEU A 81 6.05 -2.73 -5.08
CA LEU A 81 6.01 -4.13 -5.53
C LEU A 81 5.80 -4.31 -7.04
N HIS A 82 5.13 -3.36 -7.71
CA HIS A 82 4.75 -3.48 -9.11
C HIS A 82 5.56 -2.59 -10.05
N GLY A 83 6.55 -1.89 -9.50
CA GLY A 83 7.33 -0.89 -10.21
C GLY A 83 6.69 0.50 -10.09
N GLY A 84 7.56 1.51 -10.14
CA GLY A 84 7.22 2.90 -9.88
C GLY A 84 8.48 3.66 -9.46
N PRO A 85 8.34 4.84 -8.84
CA PRO A 85 9.45 5.58 -8.29
C PRO A 85 10.05 4.95 -7.02
N ILE A 86 9.38 3.96 -6.42
CA ILE A 86 9.82 3.26 -5.21
C ILE A 86 10.34 1.88 -5.60
N ASP A 87 11.64 1.64 -5.44
CA ASP A 87 12.32 0.40 -5.84
C ASP A 87 13.10 -0.29 -4.71
N ASP A 88 13.18 0.32 -3.53
CA ASP A 88 13.91 -0.19 -2.36
C ASP A 88 13.17 -1.30 -1.56
N LEU A 89 12.03 -1.79 -2.07
CA LEU A 89 11.20 -2.82 -1.43
C LEU A 89 10.95 -2.49 0.05
N TRP A 90 11.27 -3.42 0.95
CA TRP A 90 11.08 -3.27 2.40
C TRP A 90 11.88 -2.11 3.00
N ARG A 91 12.88 -1.54 2.30
CA ARG A 91 13.70 -0.40 2.77
C ARG A 91 13.16 0.95 2.33
N SER A 92 12.03 1.01 1.63
CA SER A 92 11.47 2.28 1.17
C SER A 92 11.09 3.16 2.36
N ALA A 93 11.80 4.28 2.49
CA ALA A 93 11.50 5.31 3.48
C ALA A 93 10.13 5.95 3.23
N GLU A 94 9.69 6.03 1.98
CA GLU A 94 8.37 6.55 1.61
C GLU A 94 7.24 5.65 2.11
N VAL A 95 7.42 4.33 2.03
CA VAL A 95 6.45 3.36 2.55
C VAL A 95 6.48 3.36 4.07
N GLU A 96 7.66 3.44 4.69
CA GLU A 96 7.79 3.52 6.14
C GLU A 96 7.11 4.78 6.70
N ASP A 97 7.42 5.97 6.16
CA ASP A 97 6.85 7.26 6.58
C ASP A 97 5.32 7.27 6.51
N THR A 98 4.72 6.69 5.46
CA THR A 98 3.26 6.64 5.38
C THR A 98 2.64 5.68 6.40
N LEU A 99 3.32 4.57 6.69
CA LEU A 99 2.86 3.52 7.60
C LEU A 99 3.14 3.85 9.07
N ASP A 100 4.06 4.76 9.36
CA ASP A 100 4.38 5.18 10.73
C ASP A 100 3.13 5.70 11.45
N LEU A 101 2.46 6.68 10.85
CA LEU A 101 1.18 7.23 11.36
C LEU A 101 -0.03 6.28 11.21
N CYS A 102 0.14 5.06 10.70
CA CYS A 102 -0.94 4.09 10.60
C CYS A 102 -1.14 3.38 11.93
N LEU A 103 -2.21 3.69 12.65
CA LEU A 103 -2.52 3.08 13.96
C LEU A 103 -2.99 1.61 13.88
N GLY A 104 -3.15 1.05 12.68
CA GLY A 104 -3.72 -0.29 12.52
C GLY A 104 -5.18 -0.40 12.99
N CYS A 105 -5.93 0.71 13.02
CA CYS A 105 -7.29 0.78 13.58
C CYS A 105 -8.38 0.07 12.74
N GLU A 106 -8.02 -0.60 11.65
CA GLU A 106 -8.89 -1.33 10.72
C GLU A 106 -10.07 -0.56 10.08
N GLY A 107 -10.26 0.73 10.37
CA GLY A 107 -11.35 1.52 9.77
C GLY A 107 -11.35 1.53 8.24
N CYS A 108 -10.15 1.47 7.64
CA CYS A 108 -9.97 1.33 6.20
C CYS A 108 -10.61 0.07 5.60
N LYS A 109 -10.61 -1.06 6.32
CA LYS A 109 -11.15 -2.34 5.85
C LYS A 109 -12.67 -2.33 5.82
N SER A 110 -13.28 -1.69 6.81
CA SER A 110 -14.73 -1.52 6.91
C SER A 110 -15.29 -0.52 5.89
N ASP A 111 -14.59 0.59 5.65
CA ASP A 111 -15.08 1.64 4.75
C ASP A 111 -14.76 1.38 3.27
N CYS A 112 -13.71 0.60 2.98
CA CYS A 112 -13.31 0.32 1.62
C CYS A 112 -14.26 -0.69 0.96
N PRO A 113 -14.89 -0.36 -0.19
CA PRO A 113 -15.77 -1.31 -0.89
C PRO A 113 -15.05 -2.55 -1.40
N VAL A 114 -13.72 -2.46 -1.53
CA VAL A 114 -12.84 -3.58 -1.89
C VAL A 114 -12.01 -4.05 -0.70
N GLN A 115 -12.40 -3.72 0.54
CA GLN A 115 -11.86 -4.26 1.79
C GLN A 115 -10.33 -4.23 1.90
N VAL A 116 -9.72 -3.10 1.53
CA VAL A 116 -8.27 -2.90 1.70
C VAL A 116 -7.92 -2.93 3.19
N ASP A 117 -7.01 -3.82 3.57
CA ASP A 117 -6.62 -4.06 4.96
C ASP A 117 -5.22 -3.49 5.26
N MET A 118 -5.18 -2.20 5.61
CA MET A 118 -3.90 -1.54 5.97
C MET A 118 -3.31 -2.04 7.28
N ALA A 119 -4.09 -2.64 8.17
CA ALA A 119 -3.57 -3.18 9.42
C ALA A 119 -2.70 -4.40 9.11
N THR A 120 -3.23 -5.34 8.32
CA THR A 120 -2.47 -6.50 7.86
C THR A 120 -1.29 -6.08 6.98
N TYR A 121 -1.45 -5.09 6.09
CA TYR A 121 -0.34 -4.64 5.24
C TYR A 121 0.79 -3.95 6.03
N LYS A 122 0.44 -3.13 7.03
CA LYS A 122 1.44 -2.56 7.95
C LYS A 122 2.18 -3.68 8.69
N ALA A 123 1.43 -4.63 9.25
CA ALA A 123 2.02 -5.71 10.02
C ALA A 123 2.98 -6.56 9.15
N GLU A 124 2.63 -6.84 7.89
CA GLU A 124 3.50 -7.54 6.94
C GLU A 124 4.78 -6.74 6.63
N PHE A 125 4.65 -5.44 6.39
CA PHE A 125 5.80 -4.57 6.15
C PHE A 125 6.75 -4.52 7.35
N CYS A 126 6.20 -4.32 8.56
CA CYS A 126 6.98 -4.30 9.79
C CYS A 126 7.62 -5.66 10.12
N ALA A 127 6.92 -6.78 9.89
CA ALA A 127 7.47 -8.12 10.08
C ALA A 127 8.60 -8.41 9.09
N SER A 128 8.44 -7.97 7.83
CA SER A 128 9.45 -8.12 6.79
C SER A 128 10.72 -7.30 7.08
N LEU A 129 10.57 -6.13 7.70
CA LEU A 129 11.68 -5.31 8.21
C LEU A 129 12.45 -5.96 9.37
N GLN A 130 11.83 -6.86 10.15
CA GLN A 130 12.44 -7.49 11.33
C GLN A 130 12.89 -8.95 11.08
N GLY A 131 12.54 -9.51 9.93
CA GLY A 131 12.79 -10.92 9.57
C GLY A 131 14.24 -11.27 9.20
N PRO A 132 14.53 -12.53 8.84
CA PRO A 132 15.86 -12.93 8.34
C PRO A 132 16.25 -12.30 6.98
N LEU A 133 15.29 -11.67 6.29
CA LEU A 133 15.51 -10.82 5.11
C LEU A 133 15.59 -9.33 5.46
N ALA A 134 15.60 -8.99 6.76
CA ALA A 134 15.78 -7.63 7.25
C ALA A 134 17.17 -7.13 6.83
N PRO A 135 17.24 -6.02 6.07
CA PRO A 135 18.50 -5.33 5.88
C PRO A 135 18.93 -4.71 7.21
N HIS A 136 20.26 -4.57 7.42
CA HIS A 136 20.84 -3.76 8.48
C HIS A 136 20.44 -2.28 8.26
N VAL A 137 19.22 -1.92 8.68
CA VAL A 137 18.74 -0.55 8.75
C VAL A 137 19.02 -0.08 10.17
N GLN A 138 19.75 1.02 10.28
CA GLN A 138 19.91 1.69 11.57
C GLN A 138 18.51 2.11 12.04
N PRO A 139 18.08 1.74 13.25
CA PRO A 139 16.79 2.18 13.76
C PRO A 139 16.77 3.71 13.74
N ILE A 140 15.77 4.28 13.08
CA ILE A 140 15.51 5.73 13.17
C ILE A 140 15.18 6.00 14.64
N PRO A 141 15.87 6.94 15.31
CA PRO A 141 15.61 7.23 16.70
C PRO A 141 14.27 7.97 16.76
N TRP A 142 13.21 7.23 17.04
CA TRP A 142 11.96 7.83 17.48
C TRP A 142 12.25 8.61 18.77
N ALA A 143 11.93 9.90 18.74
CA ALA A 143 11.93 10.82 19.88
C ALA A 143 10.51 11.38 20.02
#